data_AF-X0TJ66-F1
#
_entry.id   AF-X0TJ66-F1
#
_cell.length_a   1.000
_cell.length_b   1.000
_cell.length_c   1.000
_cell.angle_alpha   90.00
_cell.angle_beta   90.00
_cell.angle_gamma   90.00
#
_symmetry.space_group_name_H-M   'P 1'
#
loop_
_entity.id
_entity.type
_entity.pdbx_description
1 polymer ?
#
loop_
_entity_poly.entity_id
_entity_poly.type
_entity_poly.pdbx_seq_one_letter_code
_entity_poly.pdbx_strand_id
1 'polypeptide(L)'
;MEVEDGEVYGLLMEIDNDELQIIRKKEGYSHCYKEVRICVDSLEGQRIGEAITYKVVKNRELNYHQLPSKDYLCLIISNAIMYRFPSFYIKAIKRIETME
;
A
#
# COMPACT_ATOMS: atom_id res chain seq x y z
N MET A 1 2.13 21.41 -0.94
CA MET A 1 0.83 20.87 -1.33
C MET A 1 0.59 19.69 -0.42
N GLU A 2 -0.16 19.96 0.64
CA GLU A 2 -0.53 18.97 1.66
C GLU A 2 -1.42 17.93 1.00
N VAL A 3 -1.22 16.65 1.33
CA VAL A 3 -2.02 15.54 0.81
C VAL A 3 -3.43 15.71 1.39
N GLU A 4 -4.39 16.14 0.57
CA GLU A 4 -5.81 16.08 0.90
C GLU A 4 -6.15 14.65 1.35
N ASP A 5 -6.96 14.53 2.40
CA ASP A 5 -7.40 13.28 3.05
C ASP A 5 -7.77 12.21 2.03
N GLY A 6 -6.80 11.35 1.69
CA GLY A 6 -6.95 10.24 0.78
C GLY A 6 -7.06 8.94 1.55
N GLU A 7 -8.18 8.25 1.41
CA GLU A 7 -8.32 6.88 1.93
C GLU A 7 -7.52 5.91 1.05
N VAL A 8 -6.82 4.98 1.71
CA VAL A 8 -6.09 3.89 1.05
C VAL A 8 -6.71 2.58 1.49
N TYR A 9 -7.11 1.76 0.51
CA TYR A 9 -7.65 0.43 0.75
C TYR A 9 -6.54 -0.60 0.57
N GLY A 10 -6.51 -1.58 1.47
CA GLY A 10 -5.45 -2.59 1.52
C GLY A 10 -5.95 -3.93 2.04
N LEU A 11 -5.05 -4.91 2.06
CA LEU A 11 -5.29 -6.21 2.68
C LEU A 11 -4.72 -6.20 4.08
N LEU A 12 -5.55 -6.57 5.05
CA LEU A 12 -5.10 -6.87 6.40
C LEU A 12 -4.80 -8.37 6.49
N MET A 13 -3.59 -8.71 6.93
CA MET A 13 -3.16 -10.10 7.08
C MET A 13 -2.67 -10.32 8.51
N GLU A 14 -3.11 -11.42 9.11
CA GLU A 14 -2.52 -11.93 10.34
C GLU A 14 -1.33 -12.81 9.97
N ILE A 15 -0.18 -12.53 10.58
CA ILE A 15 1.09 -13.20 10.33
C ILE A 15 1.83 -13.42 11.64
N ASP A 16 2.74 -14.39 11.67
CA ASP A 16 3.62 -14.60 12.81
C ASP A 16 4.89 -13.71 12.77
N ASN A 17 5.69 -13.79 13.83
CA ASN A 17 6.91 -12.99 13.96
C ASN A 17 8.02 -13.39 12.98
N ASP A 18 8.07 -14.65 12.56
CA ASP A 18 9.07 -15.16 11.62
C ASP A 18 8.74 -14.65 10.21
N GLU A 19 7.47 -14.70 9.82
CA GLU A 19 6.95 -14.09 8.60
C GLU A 19 7.20 -12.59 8.56
N LEU A 20 7.03 -11.89 9.69
CA LEU A 20 7.35 -10.46 9.79
C LEU A 20 8.83 -10.19 9.47
N GLN A 21 9.77 -11.02 9.93
CA GLN A 21 11.19 -10.84 9.59
C GLN A 21 11.45 -11.05 8.10
N ILE A 22 10.75 -12.00 7.47
CA ILE A 22 10.84 -12.22 6.02
C ILE A 22 10.34 -10.99 5.25
N ILE A 23 9.21 -10.42 5.66
CA ILE A 23 8.64 -9.22 5.04
C ILE A 23 9.59 -8.04 5.20
N ARG A 24 10.12 -7.78 6.40
CA ARG A 24 11.12 -6.72 6.63
C ARG A 24 12.30 -6.80 5.68
N LYS A 25 12.81 -8.01 5.45
CA LYS A 25 13.91 -8.25 4.52
C LYS A 25 13.50 -7.95 3.07
N LYS A 26 12.29 -8.36 2.65
CA LYS A 26 11.75 -8.09 1.30
C LYS A 26 11.51 -6.61 1.05
N GLU A 27 11.02 -5.88 2.06
CA GLU A 27 10.81 -4.43 2.03
C GLU A 27 12.12 -3.63 2.13
N GLY A 28 13.26 -4.29 2.33
CA GLY A 28 14.54 -3.62 2.54
C GLY A 28 14.54 -2.72 3.77
N TYR A 29 13.78 -3.07 4.80
CA TYR A 29 13.74 -2.34 6.07
C TYR A 29 15.12 -2.38 6.75
N SER A 30 15.63 -1.28 7.30
CA SER A 30 15.04 0.07 7.40
C SER A 30 15.55 1.07 6.35
N HIS A 31 16.17 0.59 5.26
CA HIS A 31 16.92 1.42 4.32
C HIS A 31 16.10 1.88 3.12
N CYS A 32 15.19 1.04 2.62
CA CYS A 32 14.30 1.34 1.50
C CYS A 32 12.94 1.84 1.99
N TYR A 33 12.39 1.14 2.97
CA TYR A 33 11.13 1.44 3.61
C TYR A 33 11.28 1.46 5.12
N LYS A 34 10.46 2.26 5.78
CA LYS A 34 10.28 2.25 7.24
C LYS A 34 8.95 1.62 7.59
N GLU A 35 8.92 0.92 8.72
CA GLU A 35 7.67 0.47 9.33
C GLU A 35 6.88 1.66 9.87
N VAL A 36 5.57 1.59 9.68
CA VAL A 36 4.60 2.54 10.21
C VAL A 36 3.47 1.75 10.84
N ARG A 37 3.08 2.13 12.06
CA ARG A 37 1.86 1.62 12.67
C ARG A 37 0.70 2.51 12.27
N ILE A 38 -0.35 1.90 11.76
CA ILE A 38 -1.57 2.58 11.33
C ILE A 38 -2.76 1.92 12.01
N CYS A 39 -3.83 2.68 12.19
CA CYS A 39 -5.12 2.10 12.53
C CYS A 39 -5.90 1.83 11.25
N VAL A 40 -6.60 0.69 11.19
CA VAL A 40 -7.38 0.29 10.02
C VAL A 40 -8.85 0.06 10.39
N ASP A 41 -9.72 0.48 9.48
CA ASP A 41 -11.16 0.30 9.54
C ASP A 41 -11.57 -0.77 8.51
N SER A 42 -12.61 -1.54 8.82
CA SER A 42 -13.22 -2.47 7.88
C SER A 42 -13.92 -1.70 6.75
N LEU A 43 -14.26 -2.39 5.65
CA LEU A 43 -15.06 -1.79 4.57
C LEU A 43 -16.45 -1.31 5.03
N GLU A 44 -16.91 -1.78 6.19
CA GLU A 44 -18.17 -1.37 6.81
C GLU A 44 -17.98 -0.21 7.81
N GLY A 45 -16.76 0.32 7.93
CA GLY A 45 -16.42 1.44 8.82
C GLY A 45 -16.15 1.05 10.27
N GLN A 46 -16.02 -0.24 10.57
CA GLN A 46 -15.70 -0.71 11.92
C GLN A 46 -14.19 -0.69 12.16
N ARG A 47 -13.73 -0.02 13.22
CA ARG A 47 -12.33 -0.07 13.67
C ARG A 47 -11.93 -1.50 14.00
N ILE A 48 -10.92 -2.01 13.28
CA ILE A 48 -10.36 -3.35 13.51
C ILE A 48 -9.22 -3.29 14.53
N GLY A 49 -8.29 -2.35 14.37
CA GLY A 49 -7.15 -2.20 15.27
C GLY A 49 -5.92 -1.58 14.64
N GLU A 50 -4.77 -1.78 15.27
CA GLU A 50 -3.47 -1.37 14.74
C GLU A 50 -2.88 -2.44 13.82
N ALA A 51 -2.25 -2.00 12.73
CA ALA A 51 -1.51 -2.83 11.79
C ALA A 51 -0.16 -2.20 11.46
N ILE A 52 0.79 -3.03 11.06
CA ILE A 52 2.09 -2.58 10.54
C ILE A 52 1.99 -2.51 9.01
N THR A 53 2.43 -1.39 8.46
CA THR A 53 2.62 -1.21 7.02
C THR A 53 3.98 -0.55 6.74
N TYR A 54 4.33 -0.40 5.48
CA TYR A 54 5.62 0.12 5.04
C TYR A 54 5.44 1.37 4.19
N LYS A 55 6.27 2.37 4.45
CA LYS A 55 6.36 3.59 3.64
C LYS A 55 7.81 3.86 3.25
N VAL A 56 8.03 4.36 2.04
CA VAL A 56 9.36 4.77 1.56
C VAL A 56 10.02 5.71 2.57
N VAL A 57 11.32 5.53 2.81
CA VAL A 57 12.07 6.44 3.70
C VAL A 57 12.25 7.81 3.07
N LYS A 58 12.22 8.89 3.88
CA LYS A 58 12.23 10.28 3.39
C LYS A 58 13.39 10.62 2.45
N ASN A 59 14.58 10.05 2.68
CA ASN A 59 15.76 10.28 1.84
C ASN A 59 15.72 9.57 0.49
N ARG A 60 14.72 8.70 0.26
CA ARG A 60 14.46 8.03 -1.02
C ARG A 60 13.18 8.52 -1.69
N GLU A 61 12.36 9.31 -1.00
CA GLU A 61 11.23 10.00 -1.62
C GLU A 61 11.78 11.05 -2.60
N LEU A 62 11.31 11.00 -3.85
CA LEU A 62 11.60 12.05 -4.81
C LEU A 62 10.56 13.16 -4.68
N ASN A 63 10.96 14.37 -5.07
CA ASN A 63 10.11 15.56 -5.12
C ASN A 63 9.10 15.56 -6.29
N TYR A 64 9.03 14.47 -7.05
CA TYR A 64 8.06 14.25 -8.12
C TYR A 64 7.48 12.85 -8.05
N HIS A 65 6.29 12.67 -8.61
CA HIS A 65 5.62 11.37 -8.65
C HIS A 65 6.36 10.42 -9.61
N GLN A 66 6.73 9.24 -9.13
CA GLN A 66 7.27 8.18 -9.96
C GLN A 66 6.13 7.30 -10.48
N LEU A 67 5.97 7.27 -11.81
CA LEU A 67 4.98 6.43 -12.44
C LEU A 67 5.35 4.95 -12.26
N PRO A 68 4.39 4.06 -11.94
CA PRO A 68 4.64 2.61 -11.91
C PRO A 68 4.84 2.07 -13.32
N SER A 69 5.48 0.89 -13.44
CA SER A 69 5.42 0.12 -14.67
C SER A 69 4.02 -0.47 -14.87
N LYS A 70 3.66 -0.77 -16.12
CA LYS A 70 2.39 -1.43 -16.47
C LYS A 70 2.21 -2.75 -15.72
N ASP A 71 3.24 -3.58 -15.67
CA ASP A 71 3.17 -4.89 -15.02
C ASP A 71 2.91 -4.78 -13.52
N TYR A 72 3.56 -3.82 -12.86
CA TYR A 72 3.37 -3.59 -11.43
C TYR A 72 1.94 -3.08 -11.14
N LEU A 73 1.44 -2.14 -11.94
CA LEU A 73 0.07 -1.64 -11.78
C LEU A 73 -0.97 -2.74 -12.08
N CYS A 74 -0.74 -3.57 -13.09
CA CYS A 74 -1.58 -4.73 -13.41
C CYS A 74 -1.65 -5.72 -12.25
N LEU A 75 -0.52 -5.99 -11.57
CA LEU A 75 -0.49 -6.84 -10.38
C LEU A 75 -1.36 -6.26 -9.25
N ILE A 76 -1.26 -4.96 -8.98
CA ILE A 76 -2.06 -4.28 -7.96
C ILE A 76 -3.55 -4.37 -8.30
N ILE A 77 -3.94 -4.02 -9.53
CA ILE A 77 -5.35 -4.05 -9.98
C ILE A 77 -5.92 -5.47 -9.88
N SER A 78 -5.15 -6.48 -10.28
CA SER A 78 -5.60 -7.87 -10.27
C SER A 78 -5.87 -8.36 -8.85
N ASN A 79 -5.00 -8.02 -7.89
CA ASN A 79 -5.22 -8.32 -6.48
C ASN A 79 -6.41 -7.54 -5.91
N ALA A 80 -6.53 -6.23 -6.21
CA ALA A 80 -7.67 -5.43 -5.75
C ALA A 80 -9.02 -6.00 -6.24
N ILE A 81 -9.08 -6.52 -7.47
CA ILE A 81 -10.27 -7.21 -8.01
C ILE A 81 -10.49 -8.54 -7.29
N MET A 82 -9.45 -9.36 -7.17
CA MET A 82 -9.53 -10.69 -6.52
C MET A 82 -10.08 -10.59 -5.09
N TYR A 83 -9.62 -9.59 -4.33
CA TYR A 83 -10.03 -9.37 -2.94
C TYR A 83 -11.17 -8.37 -2.79
N ARG A 84 -11.89 -8.05 -3.88
CA ARG A 84 -13.15 -7.28 -3.86
C ARG A 84 -13.04 -5.89 -3.23
N PHE A 85 -11.96 -5.17 -3.53
CA PHE A 85 -11.84 -3.76 -3.12
C PHE A 85 -13.00 -2.93 -3.71
N PRO A 86 -13.36 -1.80 -3.08
CA PRO A 86 -14.45 -0.96 -3.58
C PRO A 86 -14.25 -0.58 -5.06
N SER A 87 -15.34 -0.64 -5.82
CA SER A 87 -15.28 -0.42 -7.27
C SER A 87 -14.78 0.98 -7.66
N PHE A 88 -15.07 2.00 -6.84
CA PHE A 88 -14.56 3.36 -7.05
C PHE A 88 -13.04 3.42 -6.87
N TYR A 89 -12.48 2.66 -5.93
CA TYR A 89 -11.06 2.61 -5.65
C TYR A 89 -10.31 1.88 -6.78
N ILE A 90 -10.85 0.75 -7.27
CA ILE A 90 -10.29 0.06 -8.44
C ILE A 90 -10.31 0.98 -9.67
N LYS A 91 -11.39 1.76 -9.87
CA LYS A 91 -11.47 2.77 -10.95
C LYS A 91 -10.42 3.87 -10.76
N ALA A 92 -10.12 4.29 -9.53
CA ALA A 92 -9.07 5.26 -9.25
C ALA A 92 -7.68 4.71 -9.59
N ILE A 93 -7.36 3.49 -9.15
CA ILE A 93 -6.08 2.83 -9.48
C ILE A 93 -5.88 2.69 -11.00
N LYS A 94 -6.94 2.33 -11.74
CA LYS A 94 -6.91 2.19 -13.20
C LYS A 94 -6.61 3.50 -13.96
N ARG A 95 -6.73 4.66 -13.31
CA ARG A 95 -6.43 5.98 -13.90
C ARG A 95 -4.99 6.42 -13.67
N ILE A 96 -4.21 5.67 -12.89
CA ILE A 96 -2.80 5.97 -12.65
C ILE A 96 -2.03 5.79 -13.97
N GLU A 97 -1.30 6.82 -14.38
CA GLU A 97 -0.43 6.77 -15.55
C GLU A 97 0.72 5.78 -15.32
N THR A 98 1.19 5.13 -16.37
CA THR A 98 2.27 4.14 -16.29
C THR A 98 3.43 4.53 -17.18
N MET A 99 4.65 4.10 -16.80
CA MET A 99 5.79 4.10 -17.72
C MET A 99 5.54 3.06 -18.83
N GLU A 100 5.99 3.37 -20.05
CA GLU A 100 5.77 2.48 -21.21
C GLU A 100 6.30 1.06 -21.03
#